data_AF-A0A8J8FAP2-F1
#
_entry.id   AF-A0A8J8FAP2-F1
#
_cell.length_a   1.000
_cell.length_b   1.000
_cell.length_c   1.000
_cell.angle_alpha   90.00
_cell.angle_beta   90.00
_cell.angle_gamma   90.00
#
_symmetry.space_group_name_H-M   'P 1'
#
loop_
_entity.id
_entity.type
_entity.pdbx_description
1 polymer ?
#
loop_
_entity_poly.entity_id
_entity_poly.type
_entity_poly.pdbx_seq_one_letter_code
_entity_poly.pdbx_strand_id
1 'polypeptide(L)'
;MNADAVVLDIDGVLVDVADSYRRAIVESVERVHDRTIRREDVQAFKNAGGFNNDWELTYAAALYVLATGEGYRASIDDFTDAIADRGGGLEAAEAVVREAIGARAAQRVTDRWGRGELRDVFQQLYLGSGLHPG
;
A
#
# COMPACT_ATOMS: atom_id res chain seq x y z
N MET A 1 -22.97 39.77 15.82
CA MET A 1 -22.78 38.47 15.16
C MET A 1 -22.20 38.74 13.79
N ASN A 2 -20.91 38.46 13.61
CA ASN A 2 -20.31 38.24 12.30
C ASN A 2 -19.44 37.01 12.49
N ALA A 3 -19.86 35.89 11.92
CA ALA A 3 -19.02 34.71 11.86
C ALA A 3 -17.99 34.99 10.77
N ASP A 4 -16.78 35.38 11.17
CA ASP A 4 -15.62 35.37 10.30
C ASP A 4 -15.28 33.90 10.03
N ALA A 5 -15.89 33.35 8.99
CA ALA A 5 -15.54 32.04 8.46
C ALA A 5 -14.13 32.14 7.88
N VAL A 6 -13.15 31.66 8.64
CA VAL A 6 -11.80 31.42 8.11
C VAL A 6 -11.87 30.13 7.31
N VAL A 7 -11.94 30.27 5.98
CA VAL A 7 -11.59 29.19 5.06
C VAL A 7 -10.07 29.08 5.11
N LEU A 8 -9.56 28.05 5.78
CA LEU A 8 -8.14 27.71 5.77
C LEU A 8 -7.83 27.01 4.45
N ASP A 9 -7.07 27.72 3.64
CA ASP A 9 -6.38 27.24 2.45
C ASP A 9 -5.36 26.15 2.83
N ILE A 10 -5.47 24.95 2.24
CA ILE A 10 -4.50 23.84 2.40
C ILE A 10 -3.67 23.71 1.10
N ASP A 11 -3.25 24.81 0.49
CA ASP A 11 -2.41 24.74 -0.71
C ASP A 11 -1.05 25.42 -0.51
N GLY A 12 -0.12 24.65 0.07
CA GLY A 12 1.27 25.10 0.27
C GLY A 12 2.37 24.04 0.26
N VAL A 13 2.06 22.74 0.15
CA VAL A 13 3.07 21.66 0.31
C VAL A 13 2.82 20.46 -0.63
N LEU A 14 2.64 20.69 -1.93
CA LEU A 14 2.37 19.61 -2.90
C LEU A 14 3.53 18.58 -3.06
N VAL A 15 4.76 18.94 -2.72
CA VAL A 15 5.93 18.05 -2.87
C VAL A 15 6.03 17.02 -1.72
N ASP A 16 5.58 17.38 -0.52
CA ASP A 16 5.81 16.57 0.69
C ASP A 16 4.69 15.54 0.94
N VAL A 17 3.49 15.77 0.39
CA VAL A 17 2.35 14.86 0.53
C VAL A 17 2.56 13.55 -0.24
N ALA A 18 2.98 13.62 -1.51
CA ALA A 18 3.22 12.42 -2.31
C ALA A 18 4.31 11.53 -1.70
N ASP A 19 5.30 12.16 -1.08
CA ASP A 19 6.41 11.51 -0.41
C ASP A 19 6.00 10.92 0.95
N SER A 20 5.09 11.58 1.67
CA SER A 20 4.49 11.10 2.92
C SER A 20 3.62 9.86 2.71
N TYR A 21 2.83 9.79 1.64
CA TYR A 21 2.04 8.60 1.30
C TYR A 21 2.92 7.40 0.96
N ARG A 22 3.93 7.58 0.09
CA ARG A 22 4.87 6.50 -0.27
C ARG A 22 5.60 5.97 0.96
N ARG A 23 6.01 6.87 1.86
CA ARG A 23 6.61 6.52 3.14
C ARG A 23 5.63 5.71 4.00
N ALA A 24 4.40 6.18 4.18
CA ALA A 24 3.39 5.49 4.98
C ALA A 24 3.10 4.08 4.46
N ILE A 25 3.03 3.86 3.14
CA ILE A 25 2.88 2.53 2.52
C ILE A 25 4.02 1.61 2.97
N VAL A 26 5.27 1.99 2.67
CA VAL A 26 6.46 1.16 2.93
C VAL A 26 6.62 0.86 4.41
N GLU A 27 6.47 1.90 5.25
CA GLU A 27 6.62 1.81 6.70
C GLU A 27 5.50 0.99 7.37
N SER A 28 4.29 0.98 6.82
CA SER A 28 3.20 0.14 7.33
C SER A 28 3.49 -1.33 7.08
N VAL A 29 3.92 -1.66 5.86
CA VAL A 29 4.27 -3.04 5.51
C VAL A 29 5.45 -3.52 6.34
N GLU A 30 6.47 -2.67 6.51
CA GLU A 30 7.66 -3.01 7.32
C GLU A 30 7.31 -3.25 8.79
N ARG A 31 6.51 -2.38 9.42
CA ARG A 31 6.13 -2.54 10.84
C ARG A 31 5.28 -3.78 11.11
N VAL A 32 4.45 -4.20 10.15
CA VAL A 32 3.54 -5.35 10.34
C VAL A 32 4.21 -6.67 9.97
N HIS A 33 5.13 -6.67 8.99
CA HIS A 33 5.68 -7.91 8.41
C HIS A 33 7.21 -8.05 8.52
N ASP A 34 7.88 -7.11 9.19
CA ASP A 34 9.35 -7.01 9.36
C ASP A 34 10.14 -7.07 8.04
N ARG A 35 9.45 -6.81 6.92
CA ARG A 35 9.94 -6.84 5.55
C ARG A 35 9.07 -5.91 4.72
N THR A 36 9.63 -5.29 3.70
CA THR A 36 8.89 -4.36 2.86
C THR A 36 9.44 -4.27 1.43
N ILE A 37 8.71 -3.59 0.57
CA ILE A 37 9.14 -3.20 -0.78
C ILE A 37 9.99 -1.95 -0.73
N ARG A 38 10.72 -1.63 -1.79
CA ARG A 38 11.45 -0.35 -1.85
C ARG A 38 10.48 0.78 -2.13
N ARG A 39 10.87 1.98 -1.72
CA ARG A 39 10.05 3.17 -1.89
C ARG A 39 9.80 3.52 -3.37
N GLU A 40 10.78 3.27 -4.23
CA GLU A 40 10.62 3.45 -5.67
C GLU A 40 9.61 2.49 -6.30
N ASP A 41 9.46 1.27 -5.74
CA ASP A 41 8.58 0.23 -6.27
C ASP A 41 7.09 0.62 -6.13
N VAL A 42 6.75 1.54 -5.21
CA VAL A 42 5.39 2.09 -5.06
C VAL A 42 4.89 2.71 -6.36
N GLN A 43 5.79 3.25 -7.19
CA GLN A 43 5.39 3.84 -8.48
C GLN A 43 4.87 2.77 -9.46
N ALA A 44 5.39 1.55 -9.43
CA ALA A 44 4.94 0.46 -10.30
C ALA A 44 3.46 0.09 -9.98
N PHE A 45 3.09 0.04 -8.70
CA PHE A 45 1.69 -0.14 -8.31
C PHE A 45 0.78 1.00 -8.76
N LYS A 46 1.25 2.24 -8.69
CA LYS A 46 0.48 3.39 -9.21
C LYS A 46 0.27 3.30 -10.71
N ASN A 47 1.28 2.84 -11.45
CA ASN A 47 1.19 2.65 -12.90
C ASN A 47 0.26 1.49 -13.27
N ALA A 48 0.24 0.42 -12.47
CA ALA A 48 -0.69 -0.69 -12.65
C ALA A 48 -2.17 -0.27 -12.48
N GLY A 49 -2.41 0.78 -11.68
CA GLY A 49 -3.73 1.39 -11.54
C GLY A 49 -4.77 0.50 -10.84
N GLY A 50 -6.01 0.97 -10.82
CA GLY A 50 -7.16 0.22 -10.26
C GLY A 50 -7.23 0.14 -8.73
N PHE A 51 -6.28 0.72 -8.00
CA PHE A 51 -6.36 0.88 -6.54
C PHE A 51 -7.20 2.11 -6.20
N ASN A 52 -8.29 1.93 -5.45
CA ASN A 52 -9.23 3.01 -5.11
C ASN A 52 -8.66 3.99 -4.09
N ASN A 53 -7.71 3.54 -3.27
CA ASN A 53 -7.08 4.32 -2.21
C ASN A 53 -5.70 3.74 -1.86
N ASP A 54 -4.90 4.51 -1.13
CA ASP A 54 -3.54 4.09 -0.74
C ASP A 54 -3.54 2.90 0.23
N TRP A 55 -4.65 2.60 0.93
CA TRP A 55 -4.74 1.39 1.76
C TRP A 55 -4.80 0.14 0.89
N GLU A 56 -5.57 0.15 -0.22
CA GLU A 56 -5.58 -0.98 -1.17
C GLU A 56 -4.20 -1.22 -1.78
N LEU A 57 -3.47 -0.16 -2.12
CA LEU A 57 -2.09 -0.26 -2.58
C LEU A 57 -1.20 -0.85 -1.48
N THR A 58 -1.33 -0.38 -0.23
CA THR A 58 -0.61 -0.93 0.93
C THR A 58 -0.89 -2.42 1.11
N TYR A 59 -2.16 -2.84 0.95
CA TYR A 59 -2.51 -4.25 1.03
C TYR A 59 -1.85 -5.05 -0.10
N ALA A 60 -1.85 -4.56 -1.34
CA ALA A 60 -1.19 -5.24 -2.45
C ALA A 60 0.33 -5.35 -2.27
N ALA A 61 0.98 -4.32 -1.73
CA ALA A 61 2.40 -4.35 -1.38
C ALA A 61 2.69 -5.41 -0.29
N ALA A 62 1.90 -5.45 0.77
CA ALA A 62 2.01 -6.48 1.81
C ALA A 62 1.74 -7.89 1.25
N LEU A 63 0.77 -8.02 0.34
CA LEU A 63 0.43 -9.27 -0.31
C LEU A 63 1.62 -9.82 -1.09
N TYR A 64 2.30 -8.98 -1.88
CA TYR A 64 3.52 -9.34 -2.59
C TYR A 64 4.62 -9.82 -1.62
N VAL A 65 4.91 -9.05 -0.55
CA VAL A 65 5.93 -9.41 0.45
C VAL A 65 5.65 -10.76 1.11
N LEU A 66 4.40 -11.03 1.47
CA LEU A 66 4.01 -12.32 2.03
C LEU A 66 4.11 -13.45 1.00
N ALA A 67 3.64 -13.22 -0.23
CA ALA A 67 3.68 -14.18 -1.31
C ALA A 67 5.11 -14.61 -1.67
N THR A 68 6.09 -13.69 -1.65
CA THR A 68 7.50 -14.06 -1.87
C THR A 68 8.03 -15.03 -0.81
N GLY A 69 7.57 -14.91 0.44
CA GLY A 69 7.88 -15.86 1.51
C GLY A 69 7.24 -17.24 1.32
N GLU A 70 6.18 -17.33 0.51
CA GLU A 70 5.44 -18.56 0.20
C GLU A 70 5.78 -19.14 -1.18
N GLY A 71 6.82 -18.62 -1.83
CA GLY A 71 7.35 -19.16 -3.08
C GLY A 71 6.97 -18.38 -4.34
N TYR A 72 6.41 -17.18 -4.23
CA TYR A 72 6.29 -16.26 -5.36
C TYR A 72 7.68 -15.77 -5.76
N ARG A 73 8.04 -15.92 -7.05
CA ARG A 73 9.41 -15.67 -7.55
C ARG A 73 9.50 -14.57 -8.60
N ALA A 74 8.38 -14.09 -9.12
CA ALA A 74 8.40 -13.02 -10.10
C ALA A 74 8.80 -11.69 -9.44
N SER A 75 9.35 -10.78 -10.24
CA SER A 75 9.73 -9.47 -9.74
C SER A 75 8.51 -8.63 -9.39
N ILE A 76 8.74 -7.49 -8.73
CA ILE A 76 7.69 -6.52 -8.43
C ILE A 76 7.14 -5.87 -9.69
N ASP A 77 8.00 -5.65 -10.70
CA ASP A 77 7.60 -5.14 -12.01
C ASP A 77 6.68 -6.16 -12.69
N ASP A 78 7.09 -7.43 -12.78
CA ASP A 78 6.24 -8.50 -13.36
C ASP A 78 4.90 -8.64 -12.61
N PHE A 79 4.92 -8.50 -11.28
CA PHE A 79 3.71 -8.55 -10.47
C PHE A 79 2.75 -7.40 -10.79
N THR A 80 3.27 -6.18 -10.89
CA THR A 80 2.46 -4.99 -11.17
C THR A 80 2.00 -4.93 -12.63
N ASP A 81 2.80 -5.40 -13.59
CA ASP A 81 2.38 -5.59 -14.98
C ASP A 81 1.23 -6.61 -15.07
N ALA A 82 1.34 -7.75 -14.39
CA ALA A 82 0.28 -8.75 -14.34
C ALA A 82 -1.02 -8.25 -13.69
N ILE A 83 -0.91 -7.32 -12.73
CA ILE A 83 -2.07 -6.61 -12.14
C ILE A 83 -2.71 -5.69 -13.19
N ALA A 84 -1.89 -4.89 -13.90
CA ALA A 84 -2.36 -3.96 -14.92
C ALA A 84 -3.10 -4.69 -16.06
N ASP A 85 -2.54 -5.82 -16.53
CA ASP A 85 -3.13 -6.68 -17.56
C ASP A 85 -4.51 -7.24 -17.17
N ARG A 86 -4.80 -7.31 -15.87
CA ARG A 86 -6.07 -7.76 -15.29
C ARG A 86 -7.03 -6.62 -14.94
N GLY A 87 -6.71 -5.38 -15.32
CA GLY A 87 -7.54 -4.20 -15.06
C GLY A 87 -7.20 -3.44 -13.78
N GLY A 88 -6.14 -3.85 -13.08
CA GLY A 88 -5.65 -3.15 -11.89
C GLY A 88 -6.34 -3.56 -10.59
N GLY A 89 -5.87 -2.95 -9.49
CA GLY A 89 -6.51 -3.04 -8.18
C GLY A 89 -6.22 -4.31 -7.36
N LEU A 90 -6.83 -4.35 -6.18
CA LEU A 90 -6.55 -5.37 -5.18
C LEU A 90 -7.02 -6.77 -5.60
N GLU A 91 -8.18 -6.86 -6.26
CA GLU A 91 -8.71 -8.14 -6.75
C GLU A 91 -7.78 -8.79 -7.79
N ALA A 92 -7.20 -7.98 -8.68
CA ALA A 92 -6.20 -8.45 -9.63
C ALA A 92 -4.93 -8.94 -8.92
N ALA A 93 -4.45 -8.22 -7.90
CA ALA A 93 -3.31 -8.63 -7.09
C ALA A 93 -3.53 -9.98 -6.39
N GLU A 94 -4.71 -10.19 -5.80
CA GLU A 94 -5.11 -11.47 -5.19
C GLU A 94 -5.15 -12.61 -6.22
N ALA A 95 -5.68 -12.35 -7.42
CA ALA A 95 -5.73 -13.33 -8.49
C ALA A 95 -4.32 -13.74 -8.95
N VAL A 96 -3.42 -12.77 -9.17
CA VAL A 96 -2.02 -13.02 -9.59
C VAL A 96 -1.30 -13.90 -8.56
N VAL A 97 -1.40 -13.57 -7.27
CA VAL A 97 -0.77 -14.39 -6.22
C VAL A 97 -1.37 -15.79 -6.20
N ARG A 98 -2.70 -15.92 -6.18
CA ARG A 98 -3.38 -17.22 -6.13
C ARG A 98 -3.01 -18.14 -7.29
N GLU A 99 -2.90 -17.59 -8.50
CA GLU A 99 -2.49 -18.32 -9.70
C GLU A 99 -1.03 -18.78 -9.61
N ALA A 100 -0.13 -17.92 -9.11
CA ALA A 100 1.30 -18.18 -9.08
C ALA A 100 1.74 -19.18 -8.00
N ILE A 101 1.22 -19.07 -6.77
CA ILE A 101 1.63 -19.93 -5.65
C ILE A 101 0.60 -21.03 -5.30
N GLY A 102 -0.55 -21.02 -5.98
CA GLY A 102 -1.63 -21.97 -5.79
C GLY A 102 -2.47 -21.72 -4.52
N ALA A 103 -3.68 -22.28 -4.50
CA ALA A 103 -4.69 -21.99 -3.48
C ALA A 103 -4.23 -22.23 -2.03
N ARG A 104 -3.47 -23.31 -1.78
CA ARG A 104 -3.01 -23.62 -0.41
C ARG A 104 -2.00 -22.60 0.13
N ALA A 105 -1.08 -22.12 -0.71
CA ALA A 105 -0.09 -21.13 -0.29
C ALA A 105 -0.73 -19.74 -0.21
N ALA A 106 -1.61 -19.40 -1.15
CA ALA A 106 -2.39 -18.17 -1.11
C ALA A 106 -3.28 -18.06 0.14
N GLN A 107 -3.83 -19.19 0.63
CA GLN A 107 -4.56 -19.20 1.90
C GLN A 107 -3.66 -18.78 3.07
N ARG A 108 -2.45 -19.34 3.18
CA ARG A 108 -1.50 -18.95 4.24
C ARG A 108 -1.10 -17.47 4.16
N VAL A 109 -0.94 -16.94 2.95
CA VAL A 109 -0.73 -15.50 2.74
C VAL A 109 -1.93 -14.71 3.28
N THR A 110 -3.15 -15.10 2.91
CA THR A 110 -4.39 -14.42 3.32
C THR A 110 -4.57 -14.43 4.83
N ASP A 111 -4.30 -15.57 5.48
CA ASP A 111 -4.40 -15.73 6.94
C ASP A 111 -3.43 -14.78 7.69
N ARG A 112 -2.28 -14.48 7.09
CA ARG A 112 -1.25 -13.59 7.67
C ARG A 112 -1.38 -12.14 7.22
N TRP A 113 -2.26 -11.83 6.26
CA TRP A 113 -2.24 -10.55 5.55
C TRP A 113 -2.47 -9.34 6.45
N GLY A 114 -3.30 -9.50 7.49
CA GLY A 114 -3.43 -8.47 8.52
C GLY A 114 -3.93 -7.11 7.99
N ARG A 115 -4.87 -7.10 7.03
CA ARG A 115 -5.36 -5.85 6.39
C ARG A 115 -5.84 -4.79 7.39
N GLY A 116 -6.47 -5.19 8.50
CA GLY A 116 -6.89 -4.27 9.57
C GLY A 116 -5.70 -3.58 10.24
N GLU A 117 -4.70 -4.37 10.65
CA GLU A 117 -3.48 -3.84 11.29
C GLU A 117 -2.68 -2.95 10.34
N LEU A 118 -2.54 -3.34 9.07
CA LEU A 118 -1.92 -2.50 8.03
C LEU A 118 -2.63 -1.15 7.91
N ARG A 119 -3.96 -1.13 7.94
CA ARG A 119 -4.74 0.11 7.88
C ARG A 119 -4.51 0.98 9.11
N ASP A 120 -4.53 0.37 10.29
CA ASP A 120 -4.37 1.09 11.55
C ASP A 120 -2.99 1.74 11.63
N VAL A 121 -1.93 1.00 11.30
CA VAL A 121 -0.56 1.53 11.24
C VAL A 121 -0.44 2.62 10.18
N PHE A 122 -0.98 2.40 8.98
CA PHE A 122 -0.97 3.41 7.92
C PHE A 122 -1.63 4.70 8.37
N GLN A 123 -2.81 4.60 8.98
CA GLN A 123 -3.56 5.76 9.44
C GLN A 123 -2.81 6.52 10.53
N GLN A 124 -2.16 5.82 11.47
CA GLN A 124 -1.31 6.45 12.49
C GLN A 124 -0.12 7.18 11.87
N LEU A 125 0.55 6.58 10.88
CA LEU A 125 1.67 7.22 10.20
C LEU A 125 1.23 8.43 9.41
N TYR A 126 0.10 8.33 8.73
CA TYR A 126 -0.44 9.40 7.90
C TYR A 126 -0.89 10.60 8.74
N LEU A 127 -1.64 10.36 9.82
CA LEU A 127 -2.14 11.41 10.73
C LEU A 127 -1.04 11.93 11.68
N GLY A 128 -0.09 11.09 12.05
CA GLY A 128 0.99 11.41 12.99
C GLY A 128 2.11 12.28 12.42
N SER A 129 2.25 12.37 11.08
CA SER A 129 3.25 13.26 10.45
C SER A 129 3.04 14.75 10.74
N GLY A 130 1.88 15.16 11.28
CA GLY A 130 1.54 16.54 11.61
C GLY A 130 1.63 16.92 13.10
N LEU A 131 1.97 15.99 14.00
CA LEU A 131 2.01 16.25 15.44
C LEU A 131 3.45 16.18 15.98
N HIS A 132 4.22 17.24 15.71
CA HIS A 132 5.32 17.61 16.59
C HIS A 132 4.85 18.72 17.55
N PRO A 133 4.54 18.43 18.82
CA PRO A 133 4.71 19.44 19.85
C PRO A 133 6.21 19.55 20.15
N GLY A 134 6.75 20.76 19.99
CA GLY A 134 8.08 21.13 20.47
C GLY A 134 8.14 21.25 21.99
#